data_AF-A0A1Y0MSS8-F1
#
_entry.id   AF-A0A1Y0MSS8-F1
#
_cell.length_a   1.000
_cell.length_b   1.000
_cell.length_c   1.000
_cell.angle_alpha   90.00
_cell.angle_beta   90.00
_cell.angle_gamma   90.00
#
_symmetry.space_group_name_H-M   'P 1'
#
loop_
_entity.id
_entity.type
_entity.pdbx_description
1 polymer ?
#
loop_
_entity_poly.entity_id
_entity_poly.type
_entity_poly.pdbx_seq_one_letter_code
_entity_poly.pdbx_strand_id
1 'polypeptide(L)'
;MYRSFILGLLLCLTVNALGQQQVRYMQDSPEKLDFTSASVAEYIPYGLENFGLNNGTYWFKIFGSNTHDQVLTLSSPHIYDATLYNSRGLNIGQEGFTRYPTYRLSDATNYPLFLRVKLHQEAQVPVAIASEAVYDAENQRTLFQLGLYYGFAIMVVLINLMCFILFDEKVFFKYAAFLITVGLTYSFSDGLFNLFGVTGSFVNTYLEPILHLLVGFAGAAFSCQFLRSAQHFPRLRWFTTALLGFAAVSFGMYWGFNEFSYATVGHIMLFSVGLTYLIVGVRLWNAGLYARIFVVSYSLLFIMATDFYLLKGLGINFLNIQPVHLKIGSVFEMLVLSYAIMYRMRSIKEEKELMSTEMRIYLKRIETLSRGAALVESEEAYMENLIDHYDLDNTETRLLQYVSEGKENHKIARILNLSEREVERLTLNLYRKLEIAEQIQDDYRMLDQQPDYIYN
;
A
#
# COMPACT_ATOMS: atom_id res chain seq x y z
N MET A 1 22.71 -24.57 5.81
CA MET A 1 21.69 -23.93 4.95
C MET A 1 21.67 -22.39 5.08
N TYR A 2 21.84 -21.82 6.29
CA TYR A 2 21.88 -20.36 6.51
C TYR A 2 23.09 -19.63 5.91
N ARG A 3 24.28 -20.28 5.88
CA ARG A 3 25.51 -19.70 5.30
C ARG A 3 25.46 -19.57 3.76
N SER A 4 24.73 -20.45 3.09
CA SER A 4 24.61 -20.45 1.62
C SER A 4 23.70 -19.33 1.10
N PHE A 5 22.73 -18.90 1.91
CA PHE A 5 21.82 -17.80 1.58
C PHE A 5 22.52 -16.43 1.70
N ILE A 6 23.39 -16.28 2.71
CA ILE A 6 24.21 -15.08 2.91
C ILE A 6 25.33 -15.00 1.85
N LEU A 7 25.91 -16.14 1.45
CA LEU A 7 26.91 -16.17 0.37
C LEU A 7 26.31 -15.78 -1.00
N GLY A 8 25.05 -16.16 -1.26
CA GLY A 8 24.32 -15.76 -2.47
C GLY A 8 23.99 -14.27 -2.51
N LEU A 9 23.82 -13.63 -1.34
CA LEU A 9 23.58 -12.19 -1.23
C LEU A 9 24.88 -11.38 -1.34
N LEU A 10 26.01 -11.95 -0.90
CA LEU A 10 27.35 -11.36 -1.05
C LEU A 10 27.90 -11.46 -2.48
N LEU A 11 27.53 -12.49 -3.24
CA LEU A 11 27.94 -12.64 -4.64
C LEU A 11 27.28 -11.65 -5.62
N CYS A 12 26.12 -11.08 -5.28
CA CYS A 12 25.51 -10.00 -6.06
C CYS A 12 26.17 -8.62 -5.81
N LEU A 13 26.93 -8.45 -4.73
CA LEU A 13 27.60 -7.19 -4.42
C LEU A 13 28.91 -6.99 -5.19
N THR A 14 29.49 -8.05 -5.76
CA THR A 14 30.82 -7.98 -6.38
C THR A 14 30.83 -7.75 -7.90
N VAL A 15 29.69 -7.87 -8.58
CA VAL A 15 29.66 -7.77 -10.06
C VAL A 15 29.66 -6.32 -10.56
N ASN A 16 29.19 -5.36 -9.74
CA ASN A 16 29.08 -3.96 -10.18
C ASN A 16 30.40 -3.16 -10.13
N ALA A 17 31.42 -3.62 -9.38
CA ALA A 17 32.61 -2.80 -9.13
C ALA A 17 33.60 -2.72 -10.31
N LEU A 18 33.59 -3.70 -11.23
CA LEU A 18 34.62 -3.80 -12.28
C LEU A 18 34.36 -2.89 -13.50
N GLY A 19 33.11 -2.49 -13.76
CA GLY A 19 32.77 -1.55 -14.84
C GLY A 19 32.95 -0.06 -14.48
N GLN A 20 33.13 0.26 -13.20
CA GLN A 20 32.99 1.63 -12.68
C GLN A 20 34.22 2.51 -12.87
N GLN A 21 35.42 1.94 -12.98
CA GLN A 21 36.65 2.72 -13.22
C GLN A 21 36.74 3.28 -14.65
N GLN A 22 35.84 2.87 -15.55
CA GLN A 22 35.86 3.22 -16.97
C GLN A 22 34.78 4.22 -17.38
N VAL A 23 33.99 4.75 -16.44
CA VAL A 23 32.96 5.76 -16.72
C VAL A 23 33.38 7.09 -16.10
N ARG A 24 33.29 8.15 -16.89
CA ARG A 24 33.45 9.53 -16.42
C ARG A 24 32.21 10.33 -16.80
N TYR A 25 31.86 11.35 -16.03
CA TYR A 25 30.67 12.15 -16.27
C TYR A 25 30.97 13.65 -16.24
N MET A 26 30.05 14.41 -16.83
CA MET A 26 30.03 15.87 -16.84
C MET A 26 28.57 16.36 -16.87
N GLN A 27 28.27 17.40 -16.12
CA GLN A 27 26.95 18.06 -16.16
C GLN A 27 26.96 19.16 -17.22
N ASP A 28 25.95 19.17 -18.10
CA ASP A 28 25.76 20.20 -19.13
C ASP A 28 24.72 21.22 -18.66
N SER A 29 25.14 22.16 -17.82
CA SER A 29 24.37 23.36 -17.47
C SER A 29 24.87 24.51 -18.34
N PRO A 30 24.20 24.86 -19.47
CA PRO A 30 22.74 24.95 -19.65
C PRO A 30 22.19 24.24 -20.92
N GLU A 31 22.42 22.93 -21.07
CA GLU A 31 21.98 22.13 -22.24
C GLU A 31 22.49 22.64 -23.60
N LYS A 32 23.72 23.16 -23.65
CA LYS A 32 24.28 23.79 -24.87
C LYS A 32 25.30 22.92 -25.59
N LEU A 33 25.74 21.82 -24.99
CA LEU A 33 26.81 21.03 -25.56
C LEU A 33 26.25 20.05 -26.61
N ASP A 34 26.73 20.23 -27.84
CA ASP A 34 26.59 19.23 -28.89
C ASP A 34 27.66 18.14 -28.74
N PHE A 35 27.54 17.05 -29.50
CA PHE A 35 28.52 15.96 -29.47
C PHE A 35 29.95 16.46 -29.70
N THR A 36 30.15 17.42 -30.61
CA THR A 36 31.50 17.90 -30.95
C THR A 36 32.16 18.58 -29.75
N SER A 37 31.43 19.44 -29.04
CA SER A 37 31.90 20.11 -27.83
C SER A 37 32.04 19.13 -26.65
N ALA A 38 31.09 18.22 -26.49
CA ALA A 38 31.11 17.21 -25.41
C ALA A 38 32.27 16.20 -25.59
N SER A 39 32.72 15.94 -26.81
CA SER A 39 33.78 14.95 -27.07
C SER A 39 35.16 15.40 -26.56
N VAL A 40 35.40 16.71 -26.52
CA VAL A 40 36.68 17.36 -26.16
C VAL A 40 36.67 17.86 -24.71
N ALA A 41 35.50 17.95 -24.07
CA ALA A 41 35.36 18.43 -22.70
C ALA A 41 36.07 17.55 -21.66
N GLU A 42 36.32 18.13 -20.50
CA GLU A 42 36.93 17.45 -19.35
C GLU A 42 35.85 16.73 -18.53
N TYR A 43 36.07 15.45 -18.22
CA TYR A 43 35.12 14.62 -17.47
C TYR A 43 35.72 14.18 -16.13
N ILE A 44 34.89 14.16 -15.10
CA ILE A 44 35.25 13.76 -13.74
C ILE A 44 34.94 12.25 -13.57
N PRO A 45 35.75 11.47 -12.81
CA PRO A 45 35.44 10.08 -12.51
C PRO A 45 34.01 9.90 -11.99
N TYR A 46 33.28 8.93 -12.55
CA TYR A 46 31.92 8.66 -12.13
C TYR A 46 31.90 7.86 -10.82
N GLY A 47 31.31 8.45 -9.78
CA GLY A 47 30.88 7.72 -8.59
C GLY A 47 29.40 7.35 -8.71
N LEU A 48 28.97 6.31 -7.99
CA LEU A 48 27.55 5.90 -7.82
C LEU A 48 26.74 6.94 -7.01
N GLU A 49 27.11 8.21 -7.11
CA GLU A 49 26.52 9.30 -6.36
C GLU A 49 25.11 9.59 -6.90
N ASN A 50 24.21 9.81 -5.95
CA ASN A 50 22.87 10.27 -6.23
C ASN A 50 22.90 11.79 -6.08
N PHE A 51 22.81 12.52 -7.19
CA PHE A 51 22.88 13.98 -7.19
C PHE A 51 21.54 14.63 -6.76
N GLY A 52 20.56 13.83 -6.32
CA GLY A 52 19.31 14.28 -5.71
C GLY A 52 18.52 15.18 -6.65
N LEU A 53 18.28 16.42 -6.21
CA LEU A 53 17.49 17.41 -6.94
C LEU A 53 18.24 18.14 -8.07
N ASN A 54 19.52 17.83 -8.31
CA ASN A 54 20.32 18.46 -9.37
C ASN A 54 19.97 17.85 -10.75
N ASN A 55 18.70 17.93 -11.16
CA ASN A 55 18.23 17.45 -12.45
C ASN A 55 18.84 18.27 -13.61
N GLY A 56 18.78 17.73 -14.84
CA GLY A 56 19.39 18.36 -16.02
C GLY A 56 20.02 17.37 -16.99
N THR A 57 20.79 17.90 -17.95
CA THR A 57 21.49 17.09 -18.94
C THR A 57 22.88 16.69 -18.43
N TYR A 58 23.18 15.40 -18.53
CA TYR A 58 24.46 14.80 -18.16
C TYR A 58 25.06 14.06 -19.33
N TRP A 59 26.38 14.20 -19.49
CA TRP A 59 27.17 13.44 -20.45
C TRP A 59 28.04 12.43 -19.71
N PHE A 60 28.07 11.20 -20.21
CA PHE A 60 28.93 10.12 -19.72
C PHE A 60 29.86 9.67 -20.82
N LYS A 61 31.15 9.63 -20.52
CA LYS A 61 32.21 9.10 -21.37
C LYS A 61 32.62 7.73 -20.87
N ILE A 62 32.43 6.72 -21.71
CA ILE A 62 32.61 5.32 -21.36
C ILE A 62 33.79 4.78 -22.17
N PHE A 63 34.81 4.31 -21.47
CA PHE A 63 35.99 3.70 -22.07
C PHE A 63 35.75 2.22 -22.35
N GLY A 64 36.30 1.73 -23.45
CA GLY A 64 36.06 0.36 -23.92
C GLY A 64 36.83 -0.69 -23.13
N SER A 65 36.25 -1.89 -23.14
CA SER A 65 36.88 -3.14 -22.71
C SER A 65 37.04 -4.05 -23.93
N ASN A 66 38.09 -4.87 -23.98
CA ASN A 66 38.41 -5.80 -25.08
C ASN A 66 37.45 -7.00 -25.18
N THR A 67 36.22 -6.89 -24.72
CA THR A 67 35.24 -7.98 -24.67
C THR A 67 34.24 -7.81 -25.81
N HIS A 68 34.14 -8.84 -26.64
CA HIS A 68 33.15 -8.98 -27.70
C HIS A 68 31.72 -8.99 -27.13
N ASP A 69 30.77 -8.41 -27.88
CA ASP A 69 29.32 -8.38 -27.63
C ASP A 69 28.90 -7.94 -26.21
N GLN A 70 28.83 -6.62 -26.00
CA GLN A 70 28.43 -6.01 -24.74
C GLN A 70 27.03 -5.41 -24.81
N VAL A 71 26.36 -5.37 -23.66
CA VAL A 71 25.08 -4.69 -23.48
C VAL A 71 25.26 -3.58 -22.45
N LEU A 72 24.92 -2.36 -22.84
CA LEU A 72 24.86 -1.20 -21.97
C LEU A 72 23.41 -0.96 -21.57
N THR A 73 23.14 -0.89 -20.27
CA THR A 73 21.80 -0.66 -19.73
C THR A 73 21.82 0.47 -18.71
N LEU A 74 20.78 1.30 -18.73
CA LEU A 74 20.54 2.36 -17.76
C LEU A 74 19.41 1.92 -16.82
N SER A 75 19.72 1.24 -15.72
CA SER A 75 18.74 0.55 -14.85
C SER A 75 17.86 1.50 -14.01
N SER A 76 17.18 2.45 -14.64
CA SER A 76 16.23 3.38 -14.01
C SER A 76 15.00 3.58 -14.90
N PRO A 77 13.78 3.54 -14.33
CA PRO A 77 12.55 3.82 -15.06
C PRO A 77 12.39 5.31 -15.42
N HIS A 78 13.13 6.20 -14.74
CA HIS A 78 13.06 7.65 -14.95
C HIS A 78 13.98 8.15 -16.07
N ILE A 79 14.80 7.26 -16.63
CA ILE A 79 15.64 7.58 -17.78
C ILE A 79 14.90 7.18 -19.05
N TYR A 80 14.43 8.19 -19.78
CA TYR A 80 13.71 7.99 -21.04
C TYR A 80 14.22 8.88 -22.18
N ASP A 81 15.03 9.89 -21.88
CA ASP A 81 15.73 10.70 -22.86
C ASP A 81 17.23 10.42 -22.74
N ALA A 82 17.64 9.37 -23.45
CA ALA A 82 19.01 8.89 -23.48
C ALA A 82 19.44 8.65 -24.93
N THR A 83 20.60 9.20 -25.31
CA THR A 83 21.17 9.04 -26.65
C THR A 83 22.62 8.63 -26.53
N LEU A 84 22.98 7.55 -27.25
CA LEU A 84 24.32 6.97 -27.21
C LEU A 84 25.03 7.23 -28.54
N TYR A 85 26.22 7.79 -28.47
CA TYR A 85 27.08 8.08 -29.62
C TYR A 85 28.37 7.27 -29.54
N ASN A 86 28.84 6.78 -30.68
CA ASN A 86 30.19 6.23 -30.77
C ASN A 86 31.24 7.35 -30.92
N SER A 87 32.53 7.00 -30.96
CA SER A 87 33.61 7.99 -31.09
C SER A 87 33.60 8.79 -32.40
N ARG A 88 32.85 8.32 -33.40
CA ARG A 88 32.64 9.03 -34.69
C ARG A 88 31.37 9.89 -34.70
N GLY A 89 30.63 9.97 -33.59
CA GLY A 89 29.38 10.72 -33.50
C GLY A 89 28.17 10.03 -34.13
N LEU A 90 28.28 8.75 -34.49
CA LEU A 90 27.14 7.97 -34.97
C LEU A 90 26.26 7.56 -33.78
N ASN A 91 24.95 7.80 -33.90
CA ASN A 91 23.96 7.38 -32.92
C ASN A 91 23.78 5.85 -32.96
N ILE A 92 23.92 5.22 -31.80
CA ILE A 92 23.63 3.79 -31.58
C ILE A 92 22.16 3.69 -31.14
N GLY A 93 21.35 3.00 -31.94
CA GLY A 93 19.93 2.84 -31.68
C GLY A 93 19.65 2.11 -30.36
N GLN A 94 18.64 2.59 -29.63
CA GLN A 94 18.13 1.94 -28.43
C GLN A 94 17.29 0.71 -28.81
N GLU A 95 17.44 -0.37 -28.05
CA GLU A 95 16.61 -1.58 -28.18
C GLU A 95 15.19 -1.33 -27.67
N GLY A 96 14.19 -1.60 -28.51
CA GLY A 96 12.78 -1.48 -28.16
C GLY A 96 12.30 -2.59 -27.21
N PHE A 97 11.18 -2.35 -26.52
CA PHE A 97 10.53 -3.33 -25.63
C PHE A 97 11.44 -3.88 -24.51
N THR A 98 12.40 -3.08 -24.06
CA THR A 98 13.22 -3.38 -22.88
C THR A 98 12.65 -2.64 -21.67
N ARG A 99 12.85 -3.18 -20.46
CA ARG A 99 12.35 -2.54 -19.22
C ARG A 99 12.98 -1.16 -18.98
N TYR A 100 14.25 -1.06 -19.36
CA TYR A 100 15.07 0.13 -19.19
C TYR A 100 15.85 0.40 -20.48
N PRO A 101 16.28 1.65 -20.76
CA PRO A 101 17.08 1.96 -21.94
C PRO A 101 18.30 1.04 -22.06
N THR A 102 18.36 0.31 -23.17
CA THR A 102 19.33 -0.74 -23.43
C THR A 102 19.92 -0.57 -24.82
N TYR A 103 21.24 -0.72 -24.94
CA TYR A 103 21.99 -0.60 -26.18
C TYR A 103 22.91 -1.81 -26.34
N ARG A 104 22.76 -2.54 -27.45
CA ARG A 104 23.66 -3.64 -27.81
C ARG A 104 24.86 -3.09 -28.59
N LEU A 105 26.05 -3.39 -28.10
CA LEU A 105 27.32 -2.93 -28.65
C LEU A 105 27.98 -4.09 -29.38
N SER A 106 28.20 -3.92 -30.69
CA SER A 106 28.90 -4.89 -31.53
C SER A 106 30.40 -4.60 -31.61
N ASP A 107 31.17 -5.54 -32.13
CA ASP A 107 32.62 -5.41 -32.36
C ASP A 107 33.04 -4.19 -33.21
N ALA A 108 32.14 -3.67 -34.03
CA ALA A 108 32.39 -2.48 -34.86
C ALA A 108 32.27 -1.16 -34.07
N THR A 109 31.97 -1.22 -32.78
CA THR A 109 31.74 -0.05 -31.94
C THR A 109 33.06 0.65 -31.61
N ASN A 110 33.24 1.87 -32.13
CA ASN A 110 34.45 2.65 -31.86
C ASN A 110 34.31 3.37 -30.51
N TYR A 111 35.19 3.05 -29.57
CA TYR A 111 35.31 3.72 -28.27
C TYR A 111 36.17 5.00 -28.36
N PRO A 112 36.06 5.93 -27.39
CA PRO A 112 35.12 5.95 -26.27
C PRO A 112 33.68 6.22 -26.73
N LEU A 113 32.71 5.70 -25.97
CA LEU A 113 31.29 5.99 -26.16
C LEU A 113 30.91 7.25 -25.39
N PHE A 114 29.95 8.01 -25.92
CA PHE A 114 29.41 9.21 -25.32
C PHE A 114 27.90 9.05 -25.14
N LEU A 115 27.45 8.97 -23.90
CA LEU A 115 26.05 8.85 -23.55
C LEU A 115 25.55 10.21 -23.04
N ARG A 116 24.55 10.78 -23.71
CA ARG A 116 23.83 11.95 -23.23
C ARG A 116 22.52 11.48 -22.57
N VAL A 117 22.29 11.91 -21.33
CA VAL A 117 21.08 11.61 -20.57
C VAL A 117 20.46 12.91 -20.08
N LYS A 118 19.16 13.11 -20.35
CA LYS A 118 18.40 14.20 -19.76
C LYS A 118 17.56 13.66 -18.60
N LEU A 119 17.90 14.10 -17.39
CA LEU A 119 17.24 13.69 -16.15
C LEU A 119 16.17 14.73 -15.79
N HIS A 120 14.92 14.29 -15.78
CA HIS A 120 13.77 15.11 -15.40
C HIS A 120 13.37 14.96 -13.93
N GLN A 121 13.76 13.85 -13.31
CA GLN A 121 13.49 13.53 -11.90
C GLN A 121 14.82 13.46 -11.12
N GLU A 122 15.01 12.51 -10.20
CA GLU A 122 16.26 12.36 -9.47
C GLU A 122 17.47 12.18 -10.38
N ALA A 123 18.55 12.86 -10.02
CA ALA A 123 19.79 12.83 -10.78
C ALA A 123 20.64 11.61 -10.40
N GLN A 124 20.15 10.43 -10.76
CA GLN A 124 20.86 9.15 -10.59
C GLN A 124 20.87 8.36 -11.90
N VAL A 125 22.08 8.01 -12.37
CA VAL A 125 22.28 7.28 -13.64
C VAL A 125 22.98 5.95 -13.40
N PRO A 126 22.24 4.86 -13.11
CA PRO A 126 22.85 3.55 -12.92
C PRO A 126 23.27 2.96 -14.27
N VAL A 127 24.51 3.24 -14.71
CA VAL A 127 25.11 2.66 -15.91
C VAL A 127 25.63 1.25 -15.58
N ALA A 128 25.10 0.24 -16.26
CA ALA A 128 25.57 -1.14 -16.20
C ALA A 128 26.09 -1.57 -17.59
N ILE A 129 27.25 -2.23 -17.61
CA ILE A 129 27.83 -2.81 -18.82
C ILE A 129 28.16 -4.26 -18.51
N ALA A 130 27.57 -5.18 -19.27
CA ALA A 130 27.76 -6.62 -19.12
C ALA A 130 27.95 -7.27 -20.50
N SER A 131 28.48 -8.49 -20.55
CA SER A 131 28.41 -9.28 -21.78
C SER A 131 26.96 -9.69 -22.06
N GLU A 132 26.63 -9.90 -23.33
CA GLU A 132 25.27 -10.29 -23.75
C GLU A 132 24.74 -11.52 -22.99
N ALA A 133 25.57 -12.57 -22.87
CA ALA A 133 25.19 -13.78 -22.15
C ALA A 133 24.88 -13.56 -20.66
N VAL A 134 25.59 -12.64 -19.99
CA VAL A 134 25.35 -12.31 -18.58
C VAL A 134 24.07 -11.48 -18.46
N TYR A 135 23.91 -10.47 -19.33
CA TYR A 135 22.71 -9.64 -19.36
C TYR A 135 21.44 -10.47 -19.57
N ASP A 136 21.43 -11.36 -20.56
CA ASP A 136 20.25 -12.18 -20.86
C ASP A 136 19.90 -13.12 -19.69
N ALA A 137 20.90 -13.76 -19.07
CA ALA A 137 20.70 -14.63 -17.91
C ALA A 137 20.15 -13.85 -16.70
N GLU A 138 20.69 -12.66 -16.41
CA GLU A 138 20.21 -11.80 -15.32
C GLU A 138 18.81 -11.25 -15.59
N ASN A 139 18.53 -10.86 -16.83
CA ASN A 139 17.21 -10.38 -17.23
C ASN A 139 16.16 -11.49 -17.11
N GLN A 140 16.45 -12.71 -17.57
CA GLN A 140 15.56 -13.87 -17.39
C GLN A 140 15.28 -14.15 -15.90
N ARG A 141 16.33 -14.17 -15.07
CA ARG A 141 16.18 -14.37 -13.62
C ARG A 141 15.33 -13.27 -12.98
N THR A 142 15.54 -12.03 -13.38
CA THR A 142 14.78 -10.88 -12.88
C THR A 142 13.31 -10.99 -13.30
N LEU A 143 13.01 -11.26 -14.57
CA LEU A 143 11.65 -11.42 -15.06
C LEU A 143 10.91 -12.57 -14.35
N PHE A 144 11.61 -13.68 -14.06
CA PHE A 144 11.03 -14.76 -13.26
C PHE A 144 10.67 -14.31 -11.83
N GLN A 145 11.55 -13.57 -11.16
CA GLN A 145 11.27 -13.00 -9.83
C GLN A 145 10.11 -11.99 -9.86
N LEU A 146 10.03 -11.15 -10.89
CA LEU A 146 8.90 -10.24 -11.10
C LEU A 146 7.60 -11.03 -11.28
N GLY A 147 7.61 -12.08 -12.12
CA GLY A 147 6.46 -12.95 -12.33
C GLY A 147 5.95 -13.58 -11.04
N LEU A 148 6.84 -14.08 -10.19
CA LEU A 148 6.47 -14.61 -8.87
C LEU A 148 5.83 -13.55 -7.97
N TYR A 149 6.43 -12.36 -7.90
CA TYR A 149 5.91 -11.25 -7.09
C TYR A 149 4.52 -10.80 -7.54
N TYR A 150 4.36 -10.47 -8.82
CA TYR A 150 3.10 -9.97 -9.36
C TYR A 150 2.03 -11.06 -9.38
N GLY A 151 2.39 -12.32 -9.64
CA GLY A 151 1.46 -13.45 -9.53
C GLY A 151 0.92 -13.61 -8.12
N PHE A 152 1.78 -13.52 -7.10
CA PHE A 152 1.37 -13.54 -5.70
C PHE A 152 0.50 -12.33 -5.33
N ALA A 153 0.89 -11.12 -5.74
CA ALA A 153 0.10 -9.90 -5.47
C ALA A 153 -1.30 -9.97 -6.09
N ILE A 154 -1.42 -10.43 -7.35
CA ILE A 154 -2.70 -10.63 -8.03
C ILE A 154 -3.54 -11.67 -7.28
N MET A 155 -2.95 -12.78 -6.83
CA MET A 155 -3.65 -13.79 -6.03
C MET A 155 -4.25 -13.16 -4.77
N VAL A 156 -3.49 -12.35 -4.01
CA VAL A 156 -3.99 -11.68 -2.80
C VAL A 156 -5.10 -10.69 -3.13
N VAL A 157 -4.98 -9.92 -4.23
CA VAL A 157 -6.04 -9.02 -4.70
C VAL A 157 -7.32 -9.80 -5.00
N LEU A 158 -7.24 -10.90 -5.76
CA LEU A 158 -8.39 -11.73 -6.11
C LEU A 158 -9.04 -12.34 -4.86
N ILE A 159 -8.25 -12.86 -3.92
CA ILE A 159 -8.76 -13.38 -2.64
C ILE A 159 -9.52 -12.29 -1.89
N ASN A 160 -8.98 -11.07 -1.80
CA ASN A 160 -9.66 -9.97 -1.12
C ASN A 160 -10.92 -9.51 -1.86
N LEU A 161 -10.94 -9.50 -3.19
CA LEU A 161 -12.15 -9.19 -3.95
C LEU A 161 -13.23 -10.27 -3.79
N MET A 162 -12.85 -11.55 -3.77
CA MET A 162 -13.78 -12.63 -3.45
C MET A 162 -14.32 -12.50 -2.02
N CYS A 163 -13.47 -12.19 -1.04
CA CYS A 163 -13.90 -11.94 0.33
C CYS A 163 -14.83 -10.73 0.44
N PHE A 164 -14.61 -9.68 -0.37
CA PHE A 164 -15.53 -8.55 -0.44
C PHE A 164 -16.92 -8.99 -0.93
N ILE A 165 -17.00 -9.80 -1.98
CA ILE A 165 -18.27 -10.31 -2.50
C ILE A 165 -18.95 -11.25 -1.50
N LEU A 166 -18.18 -12.14 -0.86
CA LEU A 166 -18.70 -13.15 0.08
C LEU A 166 -19.13 -12.56 1.42
N PHE A 167 -18.41 -11.55 1.93
CA PHE A 167 -18.66 -11.00 3.25
C PHE A 167 -19.32 -9.62 3.24
N ASP A 168 -19.48 -8.97 2.08
CA ASP A 168 -20.04 -7.61 1.91
C ASP A 168 -19.37 -6.54 2.81
N GLU A 169 -18.07 -6.70 3.01
CA GLU A 169 -17.30 -5.95 3.98
C GLU A 169 -16.25 -5.07 3.28
N LYS A 170 -16.52 -3.76 3.30
CA LYS A 170 -15.80 -2.72 2.51
C LYS A 170 -14.30 -2.68 2.76
N VAL A 171 -13.83 -3.25 3.88
CA VAL A 171 -12.40 -3.32 4.24
C VAL A 171 -11.64 -4.13 3.19
N PHE A 172 -12.21 -5.24 2.75
CA PHE A 172 -11.61 -6.11 1.74
C PHE A 172 -11.45 -5.39 0.39
N PHE A 173 -12.50 -4.69 -0.07
CA PHE A 173 -12.43 -3.91 -1.30
C PHE A 173 -11.39 -2.78 -1.22
N LYS A 174 -11.38 -2.03 -0.12
CA LYS A 174 -10.42 -0.94 0.07
C LYS A 174 -8.98 -1.45 0.13
N TYR A 175 -8.76 -2.63 0.72
CA TYR A 175 -7.45 -3.25 0.74
C TYR A 175 -7.03 -3.74 -0.65
N ALA A 176 -7.93 -4.40 -1.39
CA ALA A 176 -7.68 -4.79 -2.77
C ALA A 176 -7.34 -3.58 -3.66
N ALA A 177 -8.09 -2.47 -3.53
CA ALA A 177 -7.81 -1.23 -4.24
C ALA A 177 -6.43 -0.65 -3.89
N PHE A 178 -6.03 -0.69 -2.61
CA PHE A 178 -4.69 -0.30 -2.18
C PHE A 178 -3.59 -1.19 -2.77
N LEU A 179 -3.78 -2.52 -2.77
CA LEU A 179 -2.81 -3.44 -3.36
C LEU A 179 -2.68 -3.25 -4.88
N ILE A 180 -3.78 -2.96 -5.58
CA ILE A 180 -3.76 -2.67 -7.02
C ILE A 180 -2.93 -1.41 -7.29
N THR A 181 -3.15 -0.32 -6.54
CA THR A 181 -2.42 0.93 -6.79
C THR A 181 -0.93 0.80 -6.43
N VAL A 182 -0.59 0.07 -5.36
CA VAL A 182 0.81 -0.26 -5.04
C VAL A 182 1.43 -1.14 -6.12
N GLY A 183 0.72 -2.17 -6.57
CA GLY A 183 1.18 -3.07 -7.63
C GLY A 183 1.46 -2.34 -8.95
N LEU A 184 0.58 -1.39 -9.32
CA LEU A 184 0.79 -0.54 -10.50
C LEU A 184 2.00 0.38 -10.33
N THR A 185 2.19 0.96 -9.14
CA THR A 185 3.35 1.80 -8.82
C THR A 185 4.66 1.01 -8.95
N TYR A 186 4.70 -0.21 -8.39
CA TYR A 186 5.88 -1.07 -8.53
C TYR A 186 6.10 -1.52 -9.96
N SER A 187 5.02 -1.78 -10.71
CA SER A 187 5.12 -2.16 -12.13
C SER A 187 5.74 -1.04 -12.97
N PHE A 188 5.41 0.22 -12.64
CA PHE A 188 6.05 1.39 -13.23
C PHE A 188 7.54 1.43 -12.84
N SER A 189 7.87 1.33 -11.55
CA SER A 189 9.26 1.35 -11.07
C SER A 189 10.12 0.21 -11.65
N ASP A 190 9.53 -0.94 -11.93
CA ASP A 190 10.19 -2.11 -12.53
C ASP A 190 10.37 -1.99 -14.06
N GLY A 191 9.87 -0.93 -14.69
CA GLY A 191 9.95 -0.72 -16.13
C GLY A 191 9.02 -1.63 -16.94
N LEU A 192 8.01 -2.25 -16.33
CA LEU A 192 7.09 -3.15 -17.04
C LEU A 192 6.25 -2.43 -18.10
N PHE A 193 5.94 -1.15 -17.89
CA PHE A 193 5.23 -0.35 -18.88
C PHE A 193 6.02 -0.24 -20.19
N ASN A 194 7.34 -0.01 -20.10
CA ASN A 194 8.23 0.02 -21.27
C ASN A 194 8.29 -1.34 -21.98
N LEU A 195 8.33 -2.43 -21.21
CA LEU A 195 8.32 -3.80 -21.74
C LEU A 195 7.04 -4.09 -22.54
N PHE A 196 5.88 -3.57 -22.11
CA PHE A 196 4.61 -3.68 -22.85
C PHE A 196 4.45 -2.68 -24.00
N GLY A 197 5.47 -1.86 -24.28
CA GLY A 197 5.40 -0.81 -25.31
C GLY A 197 4.52 0.39 -24.90
N VAL A 198 4.15 0.50 -23.63
CA VAL A 198 3.44 1.66 -23.08
C VAL A 198 4.48 2.73 -22.76
N THR A 199 4.92 3.43 -23.80
CA THR A 199 5.96 4.46 -23.73
C THR A 199 5.45 5.81 -24.21
N GLY A 200 6.01 6.90 -23.69
CA GLY A 200 5.74 8.25 -24.18
C GLY A 200 5.91 9.31 -23.10
N SER A 201 5.95 10.58 -23.49
CA SER A 201 6.09 11.70 -22.55
C SER A 201 5.00 11.70 -21.48
N PHE A 202 3.77 11.31 -21.84
CA PHE A 202 2.69 11.20 -20.86
C PHE A 202 3.00 10.19 -19.75
N VAL A 203 3.43 8.99 -20.14
CA VAL A 203 3.75 7.90 -19.22
C VAL A 203 4.91 8.30 -18.31
N ASN A 204 5.94 8.91 -18.90
CA ASN A 204 7.19 9.19 -18.20
C ASN A 204 7.09 10.38 -17.23
N THR A 205 6.24 11.38 -17.52
CA THR A 205 6.12 12.59 -16.70
C THR A 205 4.90 12.58 -15.77
N TYR A 206 3.77 12.00 -16.19
CA TYR A 206 2.49 12.18 -15.49
C TYR A 206 2.04 10.93 -14.73
N LEU A 207 2.34 9.73 -15.23
CA LEU A 207 1.78 8.50 -14.69
C LEU A 207 2.23 8.25 -13.24
N GLU A 208 3.52 8.44 -12.96
CA GLU A 208 4.07 8.15 -11.64
C GLU A 208 3.47 9.02 -10.52
N PRO A 209 3.39 10.36 -10.63
CA PRO A 209 2.68 11.18 -9.66
C PRO A 209 1.21 10.77 -9.46
N ILE A 210 0.52 10.40 -10.54
CA ILE A 210 -0.87 9.93 -10.49
C ILE A 210 -0.96 8.62 -9.69
N LEU A 211 -0.09 7.65 -9.98
CA LEU A 211 -0.06 6.36 -9.27
C LEU A 211 0.23 6.56 -7.77
N HIS A 212 1.19 7.41 -7.42
CA HIS A 212 1.48 7.74 -6.03
C HIS A 212 0.31 8.42 -5.32
N LEU A 213 -0.40 9.35 -5.98
CA LEU A 213 -1.61 9.97 -5.44
C LEU A 213 -2.72 8.93 -5.19
N LEU A 214 -2.90 7.99 -6.12
CA LEU A 214 -3.85 6.87 -5.98
C LEU A 214 -3.47 5.93 -4.82
N VAL A 215 -2.17 5.64 -4.63
CA VAL A 215 -1.68 4.90 -3.46
C VAL A 215 -2.01 5.64 -2.17
N GLY A 216 -1.75 6.94 -2.10
CA GLY A 216 -2.08 7.77 -0.94
C GLY A 216 -3.58 7.76 -0.61
N PHE A 217 -4.43 7.93 -1.63
CA PHE A 217 -5.88 7.89 -1.46
C PHE A 217 -6.38 6.50 -1.02
N ALA A 218 -5.99 5.44 -1.73
CA ALA A 218 -6.43 4.07 -1.42
C ALA A 218 -5.90 3.61 -0.06
N GLY A 219 -4.64 3.90 0.26
CA GLY A 219 -4.01 3.57 1.54
C GLY A 219 -4.67 4.30 2.72
N ALA A 220 -5.00 5.59 2.56
CA ALA A 220 -5.76 6.34 3.55
C ALA A 220 -7.18 5.78 3.74
N ALA A 221 -7.87 5.49 2.64
CA ALA A 221 -9.23 4.93 2.67
C ALA A 221 -9.27 3.56 3.38
N PHE A 222 -8.31 2.69 3.06
CA PHE A 222 -8.11 1.40 3.71
C PHE A 222 -7.80 1.57 5.19
N SER A 223 -6.77 2.35 5.54
CA SER A 223 -6.32 2.54 6.93
C SER A 223 -7.42 3.13 7.82
N CYS A 224 -8.15 4.13 7.31
CA CYS A 224 -9.30 4.72 8.02
C CYS A 224 -10.40 3.69 8.30
N GLN A 225 -10.70 2.82 7.34
CA GLN A 225 -11.70 1.76 7.51
C GLN A 225 -11.21 0.67 8.47
N PHE A 226 -9.97 0.22 8.30
CA PHE A 226 -9.38 -0.86 9.07
C PHE A 226 -9.28 -0.48 10.56
N LEU A 227 -8.71 0.70 10.86
CA LEU A 227 -8.53 1.19 12.21
C LEU A 227 -9.81 1.77 12.83
N ARG A 228 -10.92 1.89 12.07
CA ARG A 228 -12.13 2.62 12.48
C ARG A 228 -11.81 4.03 12.99
N SER A 229 -10.85 4.68 12.34
CA SER A 229 -10.31 5.99 12.78
C SER A 229 -11.37 7.08 12.76
N ALA A 230 -12.39 6.98 11.91
CA ALA A 230 -13.49 7.93 11.87
C ALA A 230 -14.32 7.96 13.17
N GLN A 231 -14.38 6.85 13.92
CA GLN A 231 -15.10 6.76 15.20
C GLN A 231 -14.29 7.42 16.34
N HIS A 232 -12.97 7.21 16.34
CA HIS A 232 -12.08 7.69 17.40
C HIS A 232 -11.56 9.12 17.14
N PHE A 233 -11.36 9.47 15.87
CA PHE A 233 -10.73 10.71 15.42
C PHE A 233 -11.51 11.33 14.25
N PRO A 234 -12.72 11.88 14.45
CA PRO A 234 -13.59 12.36 13.38
C PRO A 234 -13.00 13.53 12.56
N ARG A 235 -12.06 14.30 13.14
CA ARG A 235 -11.35 15.39 12.45
C ARG A 235 -10.25 14.91 11.51
N LEU A 236 -9.81 13.65 11.63
CA LEU A 236 -8.73 13.07 10.83
C LEU A 236 -9.02 13.10 9.33
N ARG A 237 -10.29 12.97 8.95
CA ARG A 237 -10.72 13.04 7.54
C ARG A 237 -10.35 14.37 6.89
N TRP A 238 -10.55 15.49 7.58
CA TRP A 238 -10.25 16.82 7.05
C TRP A 238 -8.76 17.04 6.89
N PHE A 239 -7.98 16.59 7.87
CA PHE A 239 -6.52 16.63 7.81
C PHE A 239 -5.96 15.77 6.67
N THR A 240 -6.47 14.54 6.52
CA THR A 240 -6.08 13.63 5.43
C THR A 240 -6.43 14.23 4.07
N THR A 241 -7.65 14.76 3.91
CA THR A 241 -8.09 15.41 2.67
C THR A 241 -7.26 16.64 2.35
N ALA A 242 -6.89 17.44 3.36
CA ALA A 242 -6.01 18.59 3.17
C ALA A 242 -4.62 18.16 2.66
N LEU A 243 -3.99 17.15 3.27
CA LEU A 243 -2.70 16.63 2.81
C LEU A 243 -2.75 16.06 1.39
N LEU A 244 -3.79 15.28 1.07
CA LEU A 244 -3.99 14.76 -0.29
C LEU A 244 -4.25 15.88 -1.30
N GLY A 245 -5.00 16.92 -0.91
CA GLY A 245 -5.24 18.11 -1.71
C GLY A 245 -3.95 18.88 -1.99
N PHE A 246 -3.12 19.10 -0.96
CA PHE A 246 -1.80 19.71 -1.13
C PHE A 246 -0.90 18.88 -2.03
N ALA A 247 -0.86 17.54 -1.86
CA ALA A 247 -0.10 16.66 -2.74
C ALA A 247 -0.55 16.78 -4.20
N ALA A 248 -1.86 16.78 -4.46
CA ALA A 248 -2.42 16.94 -5.80
C ALA A 248 -2.08 18.31 -6.42
N VAL A 249 -2.14 19.39 -5.64
CA VAL A 249 -1.74 20.74 -6.08
C VAL A 249 -0.25 20.77 -6.40
N SER A 250 0.60 20.18 -5.56
CA SER A 250 2.05 20.09 -5.80
C SER A 250 2.38 19.30 -7.08
N PHE A 251 1.70 18.19 -7.34
CA PHE A 251 1.86 17.47 -8.62
C PHE A 251 1.34 18.27 -9.82
N GLY A 252 0.25 19.02 -9.65
CA GLY A 252 -0.23 19.96 -10.66
C GLY A 252 0.79 21.05 -10.99
N MET A 253 1.47 21.59 -9.97
CA MET A 253 2.57 22.55 -10.15
C MET A 253 3.78 21.90 -10.84
N TYR A 254 4.13 20.66 -10.48
CA TYR A 254 5.16 19.91 -11.17
C TYR A 254 4.86 19.78 -12.67
N TRP A 255 3.63 19.45 -13.04
CA TRP A 255 3.23 19.35 -14.45
C TRP A 255 3.25 20.68 -15.20
N GLY A 256 2.96 21.80 -14.52
CA GLY A 256 2.93 23.13 -15.13
C GLY A 256 4.32 23.77 -15.27
N PHE A 257 5.17 23.61 -14.27
CA PHE A 257 6.49 24.25 -14.20
C PHE A 257 7.66 23.33 -14.55
N ASN A 258 7.44 22.01 -14.61
CA ASN A 258 8.46 20.99 -14.88
C ASN A 258 9.64 21.01 -13.88
N GLU A 259 9.38 21.48 -12.66
CA GLU A 259 10.36 21.58 -11.57
C GLU A 259 10.17 20.43 -10.57
N PHE A 260 11.16 19.53 -10.48
CA PHE A 260 11.08 18.32 -9.67
C PHE A 260 10.92 18.59 -8.16
N SER A 261 11.30 19.78 -7.69
CA SER A 261 11.06 20.23 -6.32
C SER A 261 9.58 20.18 -5.92
N TYR A 262 8.66 20.50 -6.85
CA TYR A 262 7.22 20.40 -6.58
C TYR A 262 6.76 18.94 -6.43
N ALA A 263 7.28 18.02 -7.25
CA ALA A 263 6.99 16.59 -7.12
C ALA A 263 7.48 16.05 -5.77
N THR A 264 8.66 16.49 -5.34
CA THR A 264 9.24 16.15 -4.03
C THR A 264 8.33 16.60 -2.88
N VAL A 265 7.81 17.83 -2.92
CA VAL A 265 6.83 18.31 -1.93
C VAL A 265 5.57 17.44 -1.95
N GLY A 266 5.08 17.06 -3.13
CA GLY A 266 3.96 16.12 -3.27
C GLY A 266 4.22 14.78 -2.58
N HIS A 267 5.40 14.19 -2.80
CA HIS A 267 5.82 12.97 -2.11
C HIS A 267 5.88 13.14 -0.58
N ILE A 268 6.45 14.23 -0.07
CA ILE A 268 6.49 14.52 1.37
C ILE A 268 5.07 14.57 1.96
N MET A 269 4.12 15.20 1.27
CA MET A 269 2.71 15.25 1.71
C MET A 269 2.06 13.86 1.75
N LEU A 270 2.31 13.02 0.75
CA LEU A 270 1.82 11.63 0.72
C LEU A 270 2.42 10.77 1.83
N PHE A 271 3.73 10.84 2.05
CA PHE A 271 4.38 10.13 3.17
C PHE A 271 3.90 10.64 4.52
N SER A 272 3.55 11.93 4.63
CA SER A 272 2.92 12.49 5.83
C SER A 272 1.53 11.91 6.09
N VAL A 273 0.76 11.60 5.04
CA VAL A 273 -0.50 10.84 5.18
C VAL A 273 -0.22 9.44 5.75
N GLY A 274 0.77 8.72 5.22
CA GLY A 274 1.15 7.41 5.73
C GLY A 274 1.58 7.45 7.19
N LEU A 275 2.45 8.40 7.55
CA LEU A 275 2.90 8.62 8.93
C LEU A 275 1.73 8.92 9.86
N THR A 276 0.74 9.70 9.40
CA THR A 276 -0.47 10.00 10.17
C THR A 276 -1.22 8.73 10.54
N TYR A 277 -1.43 7.80 9.60
CA TYR A 277 -2.13 6.55 9.89
C TYR A 277 -1.29 5.59 10.75
N LEU A 278 0.04 5.63 10.64
CA LEU A 278 0.91 4.92 11.58
C LEU A 278 0.75 5.44 13.02
N ILE A 279 0.76 6.77 13.21
CA ILE A 279 0.53 7.40 14.52
C ILE A 279 -0.85 7.03 15.06
N VAL A 280 -1.89 7.05 14.22
CA VAL A 280 -3.24 6.64 14.64
C VAL A 280 -3.27 5.17 15.03
N GLY A 281 -2.59 4.29 14.30
CA GLY A 281 -2.44 2.88 14.66
C GLY A 281 -1.77 2.72 16.03
N VAL A 282 -0.69 3.45 16.30
CA VAL A 282 0.01 3.44 17.60
C VAL A 282 -0.88 3.97 18.72
N ARG A 283 -1.65 5.04 18.47
CA ARG A 283 -2.64 5.56 19.45
C ARG A 283 -3.72 4.53 19.78
N LEU A 284 -4.08 3.68 18.82
CA LEU A 284 -5.06 2.60 18.98
C LEU A 284 -4.43 1.26 19.39
N TRP A 285 -3.16 1.24 19.81
CA TRP A 285 -2.45 0.01 20.17
C TRP A 285 -3.15 -0.83 21.25
N ASN A 286 -3.82 -0.15 22.20
CA ASN A 286 -4.56 -0.78 23.29
C ASN A 286 -6.02 -1.12 22.93
N ALA A 287 -6.51 -0.70 21.75
CA ALA A 287 -7.89 -0.96 21.32
C ALA A 287 -8.11 -2.41 20.87
N GLY A 288 -7.05 -3.15 20.51
CA GLY A 288 -7.16 -4.56 20.18
C GLY A 288 -5.97 -5.10 19.39
N LEU A 289 -5.92 -6.42 19.24
CA LEU A 289 -4.84 -7.12 18.52
C LEU A 289 -4.74 -6.66 17.05
N TYR A 290 -5.86 -6.34 16.41
CA TYR A 290 -5.89 -5.89 15.02
C TYR A 290 -5.06 -4.59 14.79
N ALA A 291 -5.10 -3.65 15.74
CA ALA A 291 -4.34 -2.40 15.65
C ALA A 291 -2.83 -2.65 15.81
N ARG A 292 -2.44 -3.58 16.70
CA ARG A 292 -1.04 -3.98 16.89
C ARG A 292 -0.48 -4.64 15.63
N ILE A 293 -1.24 -5.55 15.03
CA ILE A 293 -0.85 -6.22 13.79
C ILE A 293 -0.68 -5.19 12.66
N PHE A 294 -1.59 -4.21 12.55
CA PHE A 294 -1.48 -3.12 11.58
C PHE A 294 -0.19 -2.32 11.77
N VAL A 295 0.11 -1.87 12.99
CA VAL A 295 1.32 -1.06 13.25
C VAL A 295 2.59 -1.84 12.90
N VAL A 296 2.69 -3.11 13.29
CA VAL A 296 3.88 -3.93 13.02
C VAL A 296 4.08 -4.18 11.53
N SER A 297 3.03 -4.56 10.81
CA SER A 297 3.13 -4.82 9.37
C SER A 297 3.35 -3.54 8.57
N TYR A 298 2.59 -2.49 8.85
CA TYR A 298 2.64 -1.23 8.13
C TYR A 298 3.95 -0.47 8.37
N SER A 299 4.48 -0.47 9.61
CA SER A 299 5.74 0.24 9.92
C SER A 299 6.94 -0.28 9.12
N LEU A 300 7.06 -1.60 8.97
CA LEU A 300 8.14 -2.21 8.20
C LEU A 300 8.11 -1.74 6.74
N LEU A 301 6.96 -1.85 6.09
CA LEU A 301 6.80 -1.43 4.70
C LEU A 301 6.95 0.10 4.55
N PHE A 302 6.41 0.88 5.49
CA PHE A 302 6.51 2.33 5.49
C PHE A 302 7.97 2.80 5.53
N ILE A 303 8.79 2.26 6.45
CA ILE A 303 10.21 2.63 6.56
C ILE A 303 10.97 2.29 5.27
N MET A 304 10.75 1.09 4.71
CA MET A 304 11.38 0.68 3.45
C MET A 304 10.97 1.57 2.28
N ALA A 305 9.68 1.90 2.18
CA ALA A 305 9.16 2.77 1.13
C ALA A 305 9.67 4.21 1.28
N THR A 306 9.79 4.72 2.51
CA THR A 306 10.36 6.06 2.78
C THR A 306 11.83 6.13 2.36
N ASP A 307 12.65 5.12 2.68
CA ASP A 307 14.03 5.08 2.22
C ASP A 307 14.12 5.06 0.68
N PHE A 308 13.35 4.16 0.05
CA PHE A 308 13.45 3.92 -1.39
C PHE A 308 12.86 5.04 -2.27
N TYR A 309 11.68 5.58 -1.93
CA TYR A 309 10.98 6.55 -2.78
C TYR A 309 11.18 8.01 -2.35
N LEU A 310 11.38 8.28 -1.06
CA LEU A 310 11.49 9.66 -0.57
C LEU A 310 12.94 10.07 -0.33
N LEU A 311 13.66 9.35 0.53
CA LEU A 311 15.03 9.73 0.91
C LEU A 311 15.98 9.62 -0.28
N LYS A 312 15.87 8.53 -1.04
CA LYS A 312 16.64 8.36 -2.26
C LYS A 312 16.36 9.47 -3.29
N GLY A 313 15.11 9.89 -3.48
CA GLY A 313 14.79 11.04 -4.36
C GLY A 313 15.46 12.35 -3.92
N LEU A 314 15.72 12.50 -2.62
CA LEU A 314 16.45 13.65 -2.03
C LEU A 314 17.98 13.50 -2.07
N GLY A 315 18.52 12.40 -2.60
CA GLY A 315 19.95 12.10 -2.55
C GLY A 315 20.43 11.47 -1.23
N ILE A 316 19.52 11.13 -0.32
CA ILE A 316 19.83 10.56 0.99
C ILE A 316 19.70 9.03 0.92
N ASN A 317 20.82 8.32 1.09
CA ASN A 317 20.83 6.87 1.21
C ASN A 317 21.00 6.47 2.68
N PHE A 318 19.92 6.08 3.37
CA PHE A 318 19.97 5.75 4.80
C PHE A 318 20.11 4.24 5.03
N LEU A 319 19.19 3.43 4.49
CA LEU A 319 19.17 1.98 4.68
C LEU A 319 19.65 1.18 3.45
N ASN A 320 19.95 1.85 2.34
CA ASN A 320 20.33 1.24 1.06
C ASN A 320 19.31 0.17 0.63
N ILE A 321 18.02 0.47 0.75
CA ILE A 321 16.95 -0.45 0.36
C ILE A 321 17.00 -0.68 -1.16
N GLN A 322 16.99 -1.96 -1.55
CA GLN A 322 16.91 -2.40 -2.93
C GLN A 322 15.45 -2.76 -3.29
N PRO A 323 15.09 -2.75 -4.58
CA PRO A 323 13.74 -3.12 -5.03
C PRO A 323 13.27 -4.50 -4.51
N VAL A 324 14.20 -5.46 -4.37
CA VAL A 324 13.90 -6.80 -3.83
C VAL A 324 13.49 -6.75 -2.35
N HIS A 325 14.13 -5.91 -1.54
CA HIS A 325 13.79 -5.76 -0.11
C HIS A 325 12.38 -5.19 0.04
N LEU A 326 12.04 -4.20 -0.79
CA LEU A 326 10.72 -3.59 -0.82
C LEU A 326 9.61 -4.61 -1.17
N LYS A 327 9.86 -5.49 -2.15
CA LYS A 327 8.95 -6.57 -2.53
C LYS A 327 8.80 -7.65 -1.45
N ILE A 328 9.89 -8.02 -0.78
CA ILE A 328 9.82 -8.95 0.36
C ILE A 328 8.98 -8.33 1.49
N GLY A 329 9.22 -7.05 1.80
CA GLY A 329 8.44 -6.29 2.78
C GLY A 329 6.95 -6.22 2.42
N SER A 330 6.62 -5.99 1.14
CA SER A 330 5.23 -5.93 0.70
C SER A 330 4.55 -7.30 0.71
N VAL A 331 5.24 -8.40 0.36
CA VAL A 331 4.69 -9.76 0.50
C VAL A 331 4.40 -10.09 1.97
N PHE A 332 5.32 -9.72 2.88
CA PHE A 332 5.11 -9.87 4.31
C PHE A 332 3.89 -9.07 4.79
N GLU A 333 3.79 -7.80 4.40
CA GLU A 333 2.64 -6.96 4.69
C GLU A 333 1.34 -7.57 4.16
N MET A 334 1.35 -8.08 2.92
CA MET A 334 0.21 -8.72 2.28
C MET A 334 -0.34 -9.88 3.08
N LEU A 335 0.54 -10.77 3.54
CA LEU A 335 0.16 -11.92 4.37
C LEU A 335 -0.37 -11.49 5.73
N VAL A 336 0.35 -10.59 6.41
CA VAL A 336 0.03 -10.19 7.78
C VAL A 336 -1.25 -9.35 7.83
N LEU A 337 -1.44 -8.40 6.92
CA LEU A 337 -2.68 -7.61 6.86
C LEU A 337 -3.86 -8.42 6.37
N SER A 338 -3.70 -9.33 5.41
CA SER A 338 -4.79 -10.23 5.01
C SER A 338 -5.27 -11.07 6.20
N TYR A 339 -4.34 -11.59 7.00
CA TYR A 339 -4.67 -12.25 8.27
C TYR A 339 -5.35 -11.29 9.26
N ALA A 340 -4.84 -10.07 9.41
CA ALA A 340 -5.39 -9.08 10.32
C ALA A 340 -6.84 -8.67 9.96
N ILE A 341 -7.15 -8.56 8.68
CA ILE A 341 -8.50 -8.26 8.18
C ILE A 341 -9.44 -9.41 8.54
N MET A 342 -9.02 -10.66 8.32
CA MET A 342 -9.80 -11.85 8.68
C MET A 342 -10.02 -11.96 10.19
N TYR A 343 -8.97 -11.76 11.00
CA TYR A 343 -9.07 -11.75 12.45
C TYR A 343 -10.05 -10.68 12.95
N ARG A 344 -9.94 -9.46 12.40
CA ARG A 344 -10.85 -8.37 12.72
C ARG A 344 -12.29 -8.69 12.33
N MET A 345 -12.50 -9.31 11.17
CA MET A 345 -13.83 -9.75 10.74
C MET A 345 -14.45 -10.70 11.74
N ARG A 346 -13.68 -11.72 12.14
CA ARG A 346 -14.11 -12.72 13.12
C ARG A 346 -14.49 -12.07 14.45
N SER A 347 -13.64 -11.19 14.99
CA SER A 347 -13.91 -10.48 16.24
C SER A 347 -15.19 -9.63 16.17
N ILE A 348 -15.45 -8.96 15.04
CA ILE A 348 -16.69 -8.17 14.85
C ILE A 348 -17.92 -9.06 14.79
N LYS A 349 -17.82 -10.23 14.17
CA LYS A 349 -18.93 -11.20 14.11
C LYS A 349 -19.23 -11.79 15.49
N GLU A 350 -18.20 -12.19 16.22
CA GLU A 350 -18.32 -12.72 17.59
C GLU A 350 -18.97 -11.68 18.53
N GLU A 351 -18.60 -10.40 18.43
CA GLU A 351 -19.21 -9.31 19.21
C GLU A 351 -20.72 -9.15 18.91
N LYS A 352 -21.11 -9.21 17.63
CA LYS A 352 -22.52 -9.14 17.23
C LYS A 352 -23.34 -10.34 17.71
N GLU A 353 -22.78 -11.54 17.61
CA GLU A 353 -23.44 -12.77 18.08
C GLU A 353 -23.63 -12.76 19.60
N LEU A 354 -22.64 -12.24 20.34
CA LEU A 354 -22.72 -12.06 21.78
C LEU A 354 -23.83 -11.08 22.17
N MET A 355 -23.90 -9.90 21.53
CA MET A 355 -24.98 -8.93 21.77
C MET A 355 -26.38 -9.50 21.49
N SER A 356 -26.53 -10.27 20.41
CA SER A 356 -27.80 -10.95 20.11
C SER A 356 -28.16 -12.01 21.17
N THR A 357 -27.16 -12.73 21.66
CA THR A 357 -27.34 -13.73 22.73
C THR A 357 -27.74 -13.08 24.05
N GLU A 358 -27.07 -11.99 24.43
CA GLU A 358 -27.40 -11.19 25.62
C GLU A 358 -28.83 -10.64 25.54
N MET A 359 -29.23 -10.10 24.39
CA MET A 359 -30.61 -9.64 24.18
C MET A 359 -31.62 -10.76 24.43
N ARG A 360 -31.37 -11.95 23.88
CA ARG A 360 -32.26 -13.10 24.08
C ARG A 360 -32.33 -13.54 25.53
N ILE A 361 -31.20 -13.54 26.26
CA ILE A 361 -31.16 -13.89 27.68
C ILE A 361 -31.96 -12.86 28.49
N TYR A 362 -31.75 -11.58 28.23
CA TYR A 362 -32.46 -10.48 28.88
C TYR A 362 -33.98 -10.60 28.72
N LEU A 363 -34.45 -10.81 27.48
CA LEU A 363 -35.88 -10.96 27.19
C LEU A 363 -36.48 -12.18 27.88
N LYS A 364 -35.78 -13.31 27.88
CA LYS A 364 -36.22 -14.52 28.57
C LYS A 364 -36.29 -14.32 30.09
N ARG A 365 -35.37 -13.54 30.66
CA ARG A 365 -35.38 -13.23 32.09
C ARG A 365 -36.60 -12.40 32.46
N ILE A 366 -36.88 -11.33 31.72
CA ILE A 366 -38.08 -10.50 31.92
C ILE A 366 -39.34 -11.36 31.82
N GLU A 367 -39.42 -12.23 30.82
CA GLU A 367 -40.54 -13.17 30.65
C GLU A 367 -40.70 -14.11 31.87
N THR A 368 -39.61 -14.64 32.41
CA THR A 368 -39.70 -15.50 33.61
C THR A 368 -40.13 -14.74 34.87
N LEU A 369 -39.65 -13.50 35.05
CA LEU A 369 -40.05 -12.65 36.18
C LEU A 369 -41.52 -12.25 36.09
N SER A 370 -42.02 -11.92 34.89
CA SER A 370 -43.43 -11.58 34.68
C SER A 370 -44.35 -12.78 34.91
N ARG A 371 -43.95 -13.99 34.47
CA ARG A 371 -44.68 -15.24 34.77
C ARG A 371 -44.73 -15.55 36.27
N GLY A 372 -43.64 -15.31 37.00
CA GLY A 372 -43.55 -15.56 38.44
C GLY A 372 -44.36 -14.59 39.30
N ALA A 373 -44.59 -13.36 38.82
CA ALA A 373 -45.25 -12.28 39.57
C ALA A 373 -46.79 -12.35 39.62
N ALA A 374 -47.44 -13.37 39.04
CA ALA A 374 -48.90 -13.55 39.05
C ALA A 374 -49.75 -12.37 38.51
N LEU A 375 -49.16 -11.38 37.82
CA LEU A 375 -49.84 -10.17 37.37
C LEU A 375 -49.95 -9.97 35.85
N VAL A 376 -49.50 -10.90 35.01
CA VAL A 376 -49.67 -10.77 33.56
C VAL A 376 -50.02 -12.12 32.92
N GLU A 377 -51.31 -12.38 32.75
CA GLU A 377 -51.82 -13.44 31.87
C GLU A 377 -51.70 -13.02 30.39
N SER A 378 -50.48 -12.98 29.84
CA SER A 378 -50.17 -13.32 28.43
C SER A 378 -48.73 -12.92 28.07
N GLU A 379 -48.14 -13.65 27.13
CA GLU A 379 -46.91 -13.26 26.43
C GLU A 379 -47.06 -11.90 25.71
N GLU A 380 -48.30 -11.50 25.41
CA GLU A 380 -48.63 -10.27 24.68
C GLU A 380 -48.47 -9.01 25.55
N ALA A 381 -48.93 -9.04 26.80
CA ALA A 381 -48.96 -7.86 27.65
C ALA A 381 -47.57 -7.40 28.16
N TYR A 382 -46.56 -8.28 28.24
CA TYR A 382 -45.19 -7.82 28.52
C TYR A 382 -44.54 -7.22 27.27
N MET A 383 -44.78 -7.82 26.09
CA MET A 383 -44.24 -7.30 24.85
C MET A 383 -44.82 -5.91 24.58
N GLU A 384 -46.11 -5.74 24.86
CA GLU A 384 -46.82 -4.44 24.84
C GLU A 384 -46.15 -3.42 25.77
N ASN A 385 -45.79 -3.80 27.02
CA ASN A 385 -45.05 -2.91 27.91
C ASN A 385 -43.67 -2.49 27.35
N LEU A 386 -42.93 -3.39 26.69
CA LEU A 386 -41.64 -3.04 26.07
C LEU A 386 -41.84 -2.15 24.85
N ILE A 387 -42.87 -2.41 24.05
CA ILE A 387 -43.22 -1.61 22.87
C ILE A 387 -43.57 -0.19 23.30
N ASP A 388 -44.41 -0.03 24.33
CA ASP A 388 -44.86 1.26 24.81
C ASP A 388 -43.75 2.02 25.55
N HIS A 389 -42.98 1.34 26.42
CA HIS A 389 -41.95 2.00 27.22
C HIS A 389 -40.81 2.54 26.36
N TYR A 390 -40.42 1.80 25.32
CA TYR A 390 -39.34 2.19 24.42
C TYR A 390 -39.81 2.81 23.11
N ASP A 391 -41.12 2.99 22.89
CA ASP A 391 -41.71 3.53 21.65
C ASP A 391 -41.18 2.78 20.40
N LEU A 392 -41.37 1.46 20.37
CA LEU A 392 -40.89 0.59 19.29
C LEU A 392 -41.77 0.70 18.04
N ASP A 393 -41.14 0.85 16.88
CA ASP A 393 -41.89 0.82 15.61
C ASP A 393 -42.35 -0.62 15.24
N ASN A 394 -43.27 -0.75 14.29
CA ASN A 394 -43.78 -2.06 13.85
C ASN A 394 -42.68 -3.04 13.38
N THR A 395 -41.57 -2.53 12.84
CA THR A 395 -40.45 -3.36 12.36
C THR A 395 -39.59 -3.81 13.54
N GLU A 396 -39.28 -2.90 14.47
CA GLU A 396 -38.57 -3.15 15.72
C GLU A 396 -39.33 -4.15 16.59
N THR A 397 -40.65 -4.03 16.70
CA THR A 397 -41.51 -4.96 17.44
C THR A 397 -41.45 -6.38 16.87
N ARG A 398 -41.64 -6.52 15.55
CA ARG A 398 -41.56 -7.85 14.91
C ARG A 398 -40.15 -8.43 14.98
N LEU A 399 -39.12 -7.59 14.88
CA LEU A 399 -37.74 -8.00 15.07
C LEU A 399 -37.51 -8.49 16.50
N LEU A 400 -37.97 -7.75 17.51
CA LEU A 400 -37.85 -8.09 18.93
C LEU A 400 -38.47 -9.48 19.20
N GLN A 401 -39.68 -9.70 18.68
CA GLN A 401 -40.37 -10.98 18.79
C GLN A 401 -39.58 -12.14 18.14
N TYR A 402 -39.05 -11.97 16.94
CA TYR A 402 -38.30 -13.06 16.31
C TYR A 402 -36.93 -13.31 16.96
N VAL A 403 -36.31 -12.28 17.54
CA VAL A 403 -35.08 -12.45 18.32
C VAL A 403 -35.38 -13.13 19.66
N SER A 404 -36.49 -12.81 20.33
CA SER A 404 -36.89 -13.49 21.58
C SER A 404 -37.19 -14.98 21.33
N GLU A 405 -37.84 -15.31 20.21
CA GLU A 405 -38.05 -16.69 19.73
C GLU A 405 -36.75 -17.43 19.36
N GLY A 406 -35.61 -16.71 19.30
CA GLY A 406 -34.30 -17.29 18.98
C GLY A 406 -34.12 -17.66 17.51
N LYS A 407 -34.87 -17.02 16.60
CA LYS A 407 -34.68 -17.21 15.16
C LYS A 407 -33.34 -16.65 14.70
N GLU A 408 -32.70 -17.34 13.75
CA GLU A 408 -31.45 -16.89 13.16
C GLU A 408 -31.66 -15.67 12.24
N ASN A 409 -30.68 -14.76 12.18
CA ASN A 409 -30.75 -13.52 11.41
C ASN A 409 -31.16 -13.73 9.94
N HIS A 410 -30.69 -14.80 9.29
CA HIS A 410 -31.08 -15.13 7.91
C HIS A 410 -32.57 -15.46 7.75
N LYS A 411 -33.17 -16.11 8.76
CA LYS A 411 -34.61 -16.42 8.78
C LYS A 411 -35.41 -15.15 9.01
N ILE A 412 -34.97 -14.32 9.94
CA ILE A 412 -35.59 -13.02 10.23
C ILE A 412 -35.57 -12.12 8.99
N ALA A 413 -34.43 -12.05 8.29
CA ALA A 413 -34.26 -11.27 7.07
C ALA A 413 -35.29 -11.69 6.00
N ARG A 414 -35.46 -12.99 5.79
CA ARG A 414 -36.46 -13.53 4.86
C ARG A 414 -37.90 -13.22 5.27
N ILE A 415 -38.23 -13.26 6.57
CA ILE A 415 -39.59 -13.01 7.08
C ILE A 415 -39.94 -11.51 7.02
N LEU A 416 -38.99 -10.64 7.34
CA LEU A 416 -39.17 -9.19 7.33
C LEU A 416 -38.93 -8.57 5.94
N ASN A 417 -38.52 -9.38 4.96
CA ASN A 417 -38.16 -8.92 3.62
C ASN A 417 -37.05 -7.85 3.63
N LEU A 418 -36.08 -8.06 4.54
CA LEU A 418 -34.91 -7.23 4.75
C LEU A 418 -33.64 -7.98 4.35
N SER A 419 -32.53 -7.28 4.17
CA SER A 419 -31.21 -7.92 4.11
C SER A 419 -30.75 -8.36 5.50
N GLU A 420 -29.92 -9.41 5.59
CA GLU A 420 -29.31 -9.84 6.86
C GLU A 420 -28.57 -8.69 7.56
N ARG A 421 -27.93 -7.82 6.77
CA ARG A 421 -27.24 -6.62 7.25
C ARG A 421 -28.19 -5.61 7.91
N GLU A 422 -29.37 -5.43 7.36
CA GLU A 422 -30.40 -4.57 7.96
C GLU A 422 -30.93 -5.16 9.25
N VAL A 423 -31.16 -6.47 9.30
CA VAL A 423 -31.54 -7.18 10.53
C VAL A 423 -30.47 -7.00 11.61
N GLU A 424 -29.20 -7.24 11.30
CA GLU A 424 -28.11 -7.02 12.25
C GLU A 424 -28.05 -5.57 12.76
N ARG A 425 -28.20 -4.58 11.85
CA ARG A 425 -28.20 -3.17 12.21
C ARG A 425 -29.37 -2.82 13.13
N LEU A 426 -30.57 -3.26 12.79
CA LEU A 426 -31.77 -3.03 13.59
C LEU A 426 -31.68 -3.73 14.95
N THR A 427 -31.13 -4.94 14.99
CA THR A 427 -30.90 -5.70 16.23
C THR A 427 -29.96 -4.93 17.16
N LEU A 428 -28.90 -4.34 16.61
CA LEU A 428 -27.94 -3.54 17.38
C LEU A 428 -28.53 -2.21 17.85
N ASN A 429 -29.38 -1.58 17.05
CA ASN A 429 -30.13 -0.39 17.47
C ASN A 429 -31.11 -0.73 18.61
N LEU A 430 -31.83 -1.84 18.47
CA LEU A 430 -32.79 -2.33 19.45
C LEU A 430 -32.11 -2.69 20.77
N TYR A 431 -30.97 -3.39 20.72
CA TYR A 431 -30.14 -3.69 21.89
C TYR A 431 -29.74 -2.42 22.67
N ARG A 432 -29.38 -1.35 21.95
CA ARG A 432 -29.05 -0.05 22.55
C ARG A 432 -30.28 0.67 23.09
N LYS A 433 -31.38 0.65 22.33
CA LYS A 433 -32.65 1.31 22.67
C LYS A 433 -33.26 0.70 23.94
N LEU A 434 -33.14 -0.61 24.10
CA LEU A 434 -33.56 -1.37 25.28
C LEU A 434 -32.57 -1.27 26.46
N GLU A 435 -31.46 -0.53 26.31
CA GLU A 435 -30.45 -0.30 27.36
C GLU A 435 -29.91 -1.60 28.00
N ILE A 436 -29.87 -2.69 27.22
CA ILE A 436 -29.59 -4.05 27.73
C ILE A 436 -28.21 -4.14 28.38
N ALA A 437 -27.21 -3.47 27.79
CA ALA A 437 -25.87 -3.45 28.35
C ALA A 437 -25.81 -2.80 29.74
N GLU A 438 -26.58 -1.73 29.96
CA GLU A 438 -26.64 -1.02 31.24
C GLU A 438 -27.35 -1.86 32.29
N GLN A 439 -28.46 -2.49 31.92
CA GLN A 439 -29.18 -3.41 32.81
C GLN A 439 -28.32 -4.61 33.24
N ILE A 440 -27.61 -5.24 32.28
CA ILE A 440 -26.68 -6.33 32.59
C ILE A 440 -25.58 -5.84 33.54
N GLN A 441 -25.04 -4.64 33.33
CA GLN A 441 -24.01 -4.07 34.20
C GLN A 441 -24.54 -3.78 35.62
N ASP A 442 -25.77 -3.31 35.75
CA ASP A 442 -26.41 -3.08 37.04
C ASP A 442 -26.74 -4.40 37.76
N ASP A 443 -27.09 -5.46 37.03
CA ASP A 443 -27.21 -6.80 37.61
C ASP A 443 -25.90 -7.33 38.19
N TYR A 444 -24.79 -7.16 37.47
CA TYR A 444 -23.47 -7.52 37.99
C TYR A 444 -23.12 -6.70 39.24
N ARG A 445 -23.42 -5.40 39.25
CA ARG A 445 -23.23 -4.54 40.44
C ARG A 445 -24.10 -5.01 41.61
N MET A 446 -25.35 -5.40 41.35
CA MET A 446 -26.25 -5.92 42.39
C MET A 446 -25.75 -7.25 42.96
N LEU A 447 -25.21 -8.14 42.13
CA LEU A 447 -24.58 -9.39 42.57
C LEU A 447 -23.33 -9.13 43.42
N ASP A 448 -22.46 -8.21 43.01
CA ASP A 448 -21.26 -7.83 43.78
C ASP A 448 -21.59 -7.14 45.12
N GLN A 449 -22.78 -6.52 45.22
CA GLN A 449 -23.27 -5.86 46.43
C GLN A 449 -24.10 -6.78 47.33
N GLN A 450 -24.42 -8.01 46.90
CA GLN A 450 -25.08 -8.97 47.78
C GLN A 450 -24.12 -9.34 48.92
N PRO A 451 -24.52 -9.24 50.20
CA PRO A 451 -23.69 -9.72 51.29
C PRO A 451 -23.43 -11.21 51.08
N ASP A 452 -22.18 -11.66 51.27
CA ASP A 452 -21.78 -13.07 51.27
C ASP A 452 -22.52 -13.83 52.39
N TYR A 453 -23.78 -14.21 52.17
CA TYR A 453 -24.56 -15.03 53.09
C TYR A 453 -24.20 -16.53 53.03
N ILE A 454 -22.99 -16.87 52.56
CA ILE A 454 -22.53 -18.27 52.43
C ILE A 454 -21.49 -18.67 53.50
N TYR A 455 -21.15 -17.79 54.44
CA TYR A 455 -20.43 -18.20 55.66
C TYR A 455 -21.06 -17.59 56.91
N ASN A 456 -22.07 -18.29 57.45
CA ASN A 456 -22.32 -18.36 58.89
C ASN A 456 -23.09 -19.63 59.24
#